data_AF-A0A7X3DKS1-F1
#
_entry.id   AF-A0A7X3DKS1-F1
#
_cell.length_a   1.000
_cell.length_b   1.000
_cell.length_c   1.000
_cell.angle_alpha   90.00
_cell.angle_beta   90.00
_cell.angle_gamma   90.00
#
_symmetry.space_group_name_H-M   'P 1'
#
loop_
_entity.id
_entity.type
_entity.pdbx_description
1 polymer ?
#
loop_
_entity_poly.entity_id
_entity_poly.type
_entity_poly.pdbx_seq_one_letter_code
_entity_poly.pdbx_strand_id
1 'polypeptide(L)'
;MGRRGQIVDAMGGVWFDVPRNMNYDDPYQDLHIHQEKGYRLLTGDDAMQVLRYRHDNDMRYGYPDGDLGRIKTQQAFLTAMVDQLLQIKNVTKINQFIQVFQNNVETDLSFQNILWFAQQAILGGLSMENVEFVTLPNRTASCWSRTYHNYQSYVVPSADELLELVNTKLSPYTEVFTLSDLDIMSVNSDGSISSSTGHVEDSRAARPPVKPTTPSKPEEETPTVDENGNPIDPTPACR
;
A
#
# COMPACT_ATOMS: atom_id res chain seq x y z
N MET A 1 -21.67 -0.21 -9.50
CA MET A 1 -20.58 0.44 -10.26
C MET A 1 -20.00 1.61 -9.46
N GLY A 2 -18.72 1.56 -9.11
CA GLY A 2 -18.06 2.61 -8.33
C GLY A 2 -17.72 3.85 -9.17
N ARG A 3 -17.63 5.03 -8.56
CA ARG A 3 -17.32 6.32 -9.22
C ARG A 3 -16.08 6.26 -10.16
N ARG A 4 -15.09 5.44 -9.83
CA ARG A 4 -13.84 5.30 -10.59
C ARG A 4 -14.04 4.65 -11.97
N GLY A 5 -15.00 3.74 -12.14
CA GLY A 5 -15.29 3.11 -13.44
C GLY A 5 -15.87 4.10 -14.44
N GLN A 6 -16.64 5.10 -13.96
CA GLN A 6 -17.30 6.09 -14.81
C GLN A 6 -16.31 6.97 -15.59
N ILE A 7 -15.11 7.19 -15.05
CA ILE A 7 -14.04 7.93 -15.74
C ILE A 7 -13.57 7.14 -16.97
N VAL A 8 -13.35 5.84 -16.80
CA VAL A 8 -12.96 4.93 -17.89
C VAL A 8 -14.06 4.86 -18.95
N ASP A 9 -15.32 4.74 -18.54
CA ASP A 9 -16.43 4.70 -19.49
C ASP A 9 -16.61 6.02 -20.25
N ALA A 10 -16.43 7.16 -19.59
CA ALA A 10 -16.48 8.46 -20.24
C ALA A 10 -15.38 8.66 -21.29
N MET A 11 -14.22 8.03 -21.09
CA MET A 11 -13.16 7.96 -22.09
C MET A 11 -13.49 7.08 -23.29
N GLY A 12 -14.57 6.28 -23.21
CA GLY A 12 -14.91 5.26 -24.19
C GLY A 12 -14.16 3.95 -23.98
N GLY A 13 -13.68 3.71 -22.75
CA GLY A 13 -12.84 2.58 -22.39
C GLY A 13 -11.34 2.87 -22.52
N VAL A 14 -10.53 1.94 -22.03
CA VAL A 14 -9.06 2.00 -22.08
C VAL A 14 -8.55 0.72 -22.72
N TRP A 15 -7.86 0.84 -23.86
CA TRP A 15 -7.10 -0.29 -24.40
C TRP A 15 -5.97 -0.68 -23.45
N PHE A 16 -5.94 -1.94 -23.03
CA PHE A 16 -4.98 -2.42 -22.05
C PHE A 16 -4.64 -3.90 -22.30
N ASP A 17 -3.37 -4.26 -22.11
CA ASP A 17 -2.92 -5.65 -22.15
C ASP A 17 -3.04 -6.27 -20.76
N VAL A 18 -4.13 -7.02 -20.54
CA VAL A 18 -4.35 -7.70 -19.27
C VAL A 18 -3.28 -8.77 -19.10
N PRO A 19 -2.44 -8.72 -18.04
CA PRO A 19 -1.20 -9.49 -17.98
C PRO A 19 -1.42 -11.00 -17.84
N ARG A 20 -2.57 -11.41 -17.30
CA ARG A 20 -2.91 -12.81 -17.01
C ARG A 20 -4.42 -13.01 -16.90
N ASN A 21 -4.83 -14.27 -16.98
CA ASN A 21 -6.19 -14.66 -16.58
C ASN A 21 -6.36 -14.41 -15.07
N MET A 22 -7.53 -13.90 -14.69
CA MET A 22 -7.87 -13.56 -13.31
C MET A 22 -9.22 -14.19 -12.99
N ASN A 23 -9.28 -14.94 -11.89
CA ASN A 23 -10.51 -15.55 -11.44
C ASN A 23 -10.63 -15.45 -9.91
N TYR A 24 -11.42 -14.48 -9.45
CA TYR A 24 -11.58 -14.21 -8.03
C TYR A 24 -13.01 -13.77 -7.69
N ASP A 25 -13.62 -14.47 -6.75
CA ASP A 25 -14.94 -14.18 -6.19
C ASP A 25 -14.84 -13.92 -4.68
N ASP A 26 -15.38 -12.79 -4.23
CA ASP A 26 -15.60 -12.52 -2.81
C ASP A 26 -17.08 -12.18 -2.58
N PRO A 27 -17.89 -13.17 -2.14
CA PRO A 27 -19.31 -12.98 -1.87
C PRO A 27 -19.59 -11.98 -0.74
N TYR A 28 -18.65 -11.76 0.19
CA TYR A 28 -18.83 -10.79 1.27
C TYR A 28 -18.70 -9.35 0.78
N GLN A 29 -17.97 -9.14 -0.31
CA GLN A 29 -17.77 -7.83 -0.93
C GLN A 29 -18.52 -7.65 -2.24
N ASP A 30 -19.37 -8.61 -2.63
CA ASP A 30 -20.05 -8.65 -3.94
C ASP A 30 -19.06 -8.38 -5.08
N LEU A 31 -17.88 -9.01 -5.01
CA LEU A 31 -16.79 -8.81 -5.95
C LEU A 31 -16.61 -10.06 -6.80
N HIS A 32 -16.86 -9.90 -8.11
CA HIS A 32 -16.68 -10.95 -9.11
C HIS A 32 -15.66 -10.46 -10.14
N ILE A 33 -14.52 -11.16 -10.23
CA ILE A 33 -13.42 -10.84 -11.13
C ILE A 33 -13.21 -12.02 -12.07
N HIS A 34 -13.59 -11.84 -13.32
CA HIS A 34 -13.36 -12.82 -14.37
C HIS A 34 -12.79 -12.12 -15.60
N GLN A 35 -11.47 -12.14 -15.73
CA GLN A 35 -10.77 -11.44 -16.80
C GLN A 35 -9.85 -12.40 -17.54
N GLU A 36 -9.91 -12.36 -18.87
CA GLU A 36 -8.97 -13.09 -19.72
C GLU A 36 -7.68 -12.29 -19.91
N LYS A 37 -6.57 -12.97 -20.21
CA LYS A 37 -5.31 -12.32 -20.61
C LYS A 37 -5.45 -11.69 -21.99
N GLY A 38 -4.74 -10.60 -22.22
CA GLY A 38 -4.48 -10.06 -23.56
C GLY A 38 -4.96 -8.64 -23.77
N TYR A 39 -4.55 -8.07 -24.90
CA TYR A 39 -4.85 -6.70 -25.30
C TYR A 39 -6.29 -6.55 -25.78
N ARG A 40 -7.08 -5.78 -25.04
CA ARG A 40 -8.46 -5.46 -25.38
C ARG A 40 -8.88 -4.09 -24.85
N LEU A 41 -10.03 -3.62 -25.31
CA LEU A 41 -10.69 -2.45 -24.73
C LEU A 41 -11.37 -2.84 -23.42
N LEU A 42 -10.95 -2.22 -22.31
CA LEU A 42 -11.58 -2.42 -21.01
C LEU A 42 -12.65 -1.35 -20.77
N THR A 43 -13.82 -1.80 -20.34
CA THR A 43 -14.87 -0.94 -19.76
C THR A 43 -14.47 -0.51 -18.36
N GLY A 44 -15.24 0.41 -17.76
CA GLY A 44 -15.04 0.83 -16.37
C GLY A 44 -15.13 -0.33 -15.39
N ASP A 45 -16.06 -1.26 -15.59
CA ASP A 45 -16.18 -2.44 -14.73
C ASP A 45 -15.02 -3.41 -14.93
N ASP A 46 -14.58 -3.66 -16.17
CA ASP A 46 -13.41 -4.52 -16.45
C ASP A 46 -12.14 -3.94 -15.84
N ALA A 47 -11.92 -2.64 -15.99
CA ALA A 47 -10.79 -1.94 -15.40
C ALA A 47 -10.79 -2.10 -13.87
N MET A 48 -11.95 -1.93 -13.22
CA MET A 48 -12.05 -2.12 -11.77
C MET A 48 -11.77 -3.55 -11.33
N GLN A 49 -12.19 -4.55 -12.11
CA GLN A 49 -11.85 -5.96 -11.84
C GLN A 49 -10.33 -6.19 -11.93
N VAL A 50 -9.70 -5.73 -13.02
CA VAL A 50 -8.24 -5.84 -13.23
C VAL A 50 -7.45 -5.16 -12.12
N LEU A 51 -7.84 -3.94 -11.72
CA LEU A 51 -7.11 -3.14 -10.73
C LEU A 51 -7.26 -3.65 -9.28
N ARG A 52 -8.31 -4.44 -9.00
CA ARG A 52 -8.58 -5.00 -7.67
C ARG A 52 -7.99 -6.39 -7.48
N TYR A 53 -7.74 -7.13 -8.56
CA TYR A 53 -7.20 -8.48 -8.51
C TYR A 53 -5.85 -8.57 -7.79
N ARG A 54 -5.62 -9.68 -7.07
CA ARG A 54 -4.36 -9.99 -6.38
C ARG A 54 -3.94 -11.45 -6.62
N HIS A 55 -4.87 -12.36 -6.39
CA HIS A 55 -4.72 -13.80 -6.56
C HIS A 55 -6.09 -14.43 -6.80
N ASP A 56 -6.11 -15.67 -7.29
CA ASP A 56 -7.32 -16.46 -7.45
C ASP A 56 -7.79 -17.00 -6.08
N ASN A 57 -9.05 -17.42 -5.98
CA ASN A 57 -9.62 -17.95 -4.73
C ASN A 57 -8.84 -19.13 -4.14
N ASP A 58 -8.31 -20.00 -5.00
CA ASP A 58 -7.55 -21.19 -4.59
C ASP A 58 -6.09 -20.86 -4.22
N MET A 59 -5.69 -19.58 -4.31
CA MET A 59 -4.32 -19.07 -4.09
C MET A 59 -3.25 -19.75 -4.96
N ARG A 60 -3.65 -20.54 -5.96
CA ARG A 60 -2.73 -21.28 -6.84
C ARG A 60 -2.10 -20.38 -7.89
N TYR A 61 -2.84 -19.33 -8.23
CA TYR A 61 -2.48 -18.34 -9.24
C TYR A 61 -2.66 -16.94 -8.68
N GLY A 62 -1.77 -16.04 -9.06
CA GLY A 62 -1.81 -14.65 -8.63
C GLY A 62 -0.60 -13.89 -9.11
N TYR A 63 -0.45 -12.65 -8.65
CA TYR A 63 0.81 -11.95 -8.86
C TYR A 63 1.91 -12.60 -8.02
N PRO A 64 3.09 -12.90 -8.60
CA PRO A 64 4.20 -13.50 -7.86
C PRO A 64 4.68 -12.60 -6.70
N ASP A 65 4.60 -11.28 -6.91
CA ASP A 65 4.96 -10.28 -5.90
C ASP A 65 3.74 -9.79 -5.08
N GLY A 66 2.61 -10.50 -5.14
CA GLY A 66 1.38 -10.14 -4.42
C GLY A 66 0.93 -8.70 -4.67
N ASP A 67 0.93 -7.88 -3.61
CA ASP A 67 0.53 -6.46 -3.67
C ASP A 67 1.40 -5.63 -4.61
N LEU A 68 2.71 -5.92 -4.70
CA LEU A 68 3.60 -5.19 -5.58
C LEU A 68 3.27 -5.47 -7.06
N GLY A 69 2.87 -6.69 -7.40
CA GLY A 69 2.40 -7.01 -8.75
C GLY A 69 1.09 -6.32 -9.11
N ARG A 70 0.18 -6.15 -8.13
CA ARG A 70 -1.02 -5.34 -8.29
C ARG A 70 -0.67 -3.88 -8.52
N ILE A 71 0.27 -3.31 -7.76
CA ILE A 71 0.76 -1.93 -7.95
C ILE A 71 1.34 -1.76 -9.36
N LYS A 72 2.17 -2.69 -9.84
CA LYS A 72 2.70 -2.67 -11.22
C LYS A 72 1.59 -2.68 -12.26
N THR A 73 0.54 -3.48 -12.07
CA THR A 73 -0.62 -3.49 -12.98
C THR A 73 -1.38 -2.18 -12.94
N GLN A 74 -1.57 -1.59 -11.74
CA GLN A 74 -2.22 -0.29 -11.59
C GLN A 74 -1.43 0.83 -12.29
N GLN A 75 -0.10 0.84 -12.13
CA GLN A 75 0.79 1.76 -12.84
C GLN A 75 0.69 1.57 -14.36
N ALA A 76 0.77 0.33 -14.86
CA ALA A 76 0.64 0.03 -16.28
C ALA A 76 -0.72 0.47 -16.86
N PHE A 77 -1.80 0.32 -16.09
CA PHE A 77 -3.13 0.78 -16.51
C PHE A 77 -3.20 2.32 -16.55
N LEU A 78 -2.66 3.00 -15.54
CA LEU A 78 -2.56 4.46 -15.54
C LEU A 78 -1.74 4.98 -16.73
N THR A 79 -0.61 4.32 -17.05
CA THR A 79 0.18 4.58 -18.26
C THR A 79 -0.70 4.50 -19.51
N ALA A 80 -1.41 3.39 -19.71
CA ALA A 80 -2.24 3.19 -20.89
C ALA A 80 -3.40 4.20 -20.99
N MET A 81 -3.97 4.58 -19.84
CA MET A 81 -5.02 5.60 -19.74
C MET A 81 -4.49 6.99 -20.11
N VAL A 82 -3.35 7.39 -19.53
CA VAL A 82 -2.73 8.70 -19.81
C VAL A 82 -2.28 8.80 -21.27
N ASP A 83 -1.65 7.77 -21.81
CA ASP A 83 -1.23 7.73 -23.22
C ASP A 83 -2.43 7.93 -24.17
N GLN A 84 -3.56 7.29 -23.87
CA GLN A 84 -4.79 7.48 -24.64
C GLN A 84 -5.40 8.88 -24.46
N LEU A 85 -5.37 9.46 -23.26
CA LEU A 85 -5.85 10.83 -23.02
C LEU A 85 -5.05 11.88 -23.77
N LEU A 86 -3.73 11.70 -23.87
CA LEU A 86 -2.82 12.65 -24.52
C LEU A 86 -2.91 12.61 -26.06
N GLN A 87 -3.60 11.64 -26.66
CA GLN A 87 -3.78 11.58 -28.11
C GLN A 87 -4.54 12.81 -28.62
N ILE A 88 -4.01 13.45 -29.68
CA ILE A 88 -4.55 14.71 -30.25
C ILE A 88 -6.06 14.63 -30.55
N LYS A 89 -6.55 13.47 -31.00
CA LYS A 89 -7.99 13.25 -31.28
C LYS A 89 -8.90 13.43 -30.05
N ASN A 90 -8.36 13.27 -28.85
CA ASN A 90 -9.08 13.34 -27.58
C ASN A 90 -9.01 14.74 -26.94
N VAL A 91 -8.16 15.65 -27.46
CA VAL A 91 -8.04 17.05 -27.00
C VAL A 91 -9.37 17.79 -27.11
N THR A 92 -10.17 17.51 -28.13
CA THR A 92 -11.49 18.11 -28.33
C THR A 92 -12.51 17.71 -27.26
N LYS A 93 -12.26 16.60 -26.53
CA LYS A 93 -13.12 16.06 -25.47
C LYS A 93 -12.66 16.43 -24.07
N ILE A 94 -11.59 17.22 -23.93
CA ILE A 94 -10.96 17.52 -22.63
C ILE A 94 -11.94 18.13 -21.61
N ASN A 95 -12.83 19.03 -22.05
CA ASN A 95 -13.85 19.63 -21.18
C ASN A 95 -14.84 18.58 -20.65
N GLN A 96 -15.22 17.59 -21.48
CA GLN A 96 -16.11 16.52 -21.06
C GLN A 96 -15.43 15.60 -20.04
N PHE A 97 -14.14 15.30 -20.24
CA PHE A 97 -13.37 14.50 -19.29
C PHE A 97 -13.21 15.20 -17.94
N ILE A 98 -12.93 16.51 -17.94
CA ILE A 98 -12.81 17.29 -16.70
C ILE A 98 -14.14 17.28 -15.94
N GLN A 99 -15.28 17.44 -16.64
CA GLN A 99 -16.59 17.37 -15.99
C GLN A 99 -16.86 16.01 -15.36
N VAL A 100 -16.56 14.92 -16.08
CA VAL A 100 -16.73 13.56 -15.53
C VAL A 100 -15.80 13.34 -14.34
N PHE A 101 -14.55 13.80 -14.44
CA PHE A 101 -13.58 13.74 -13.34
C PHE A 101 -14.12 14.47 -12.10
N GLN A 102 -14.58 15.72 -12.24
CA GLN A 102 -15.13 16.49 -11.12
C GLN A 102 -16.38 15.86 -10.49
N ASN A 103 -17.21 15.18 -11.29
CA ASN A 103 -18.39 14.48 -10.76
C ASN A 103 -18.03 13.19 -10.01
N ASN A 104 -16.85 12.61 -10.26
CA ASN A 104 -16.44 11.31 -9.73
C ASN A 104 -15.28 11.38 -8.73
N VAL A 105 -14.56 12.49 -8.69
CA VAL A 105 -13.38 12.71 -7.86
C VAL A 105 -13.61 13.91 -6.96
N GLU A 106 -13.41 13.70 -5.66
CA GLU A 106 -13.39 14.76 -4.67
C GLU A 106 -12.00 15.42 -4.68
N THR A 107 -11.96 16.72 -4.97
CA THR A 107 -10.72 17.50 -5.09
C THR A 107 -11.00 18.97 -4.77
N ASP A 108 -9.97 19.65 -4.28
CA ASP A 108 -9.92 21.10 -4.09
C ASP A 108 -9.53 21.85 -5.38
N LEU A 109 -9.18 21.13 -6.46
CA LEU A 109 -8.85 21.72 -7.75
C LEU A 109 -10.09 22.27 -8.46
N SER A 110 -10.05 23.55 -8.81
CA SER A 110 -11.06 24.18 -9.65
C SER A 110 -11.05 23.60 -11.08
N PHE A 111 -12.14 23.82 -11.82
CA PHE A 111 -12.19 23.45 -13.24
C PHE A 111 -11.05 24.10 -14.02
N GLN A 112 -10.75 25.38 -13.75
CA GLN A 112 -9.66 26.11 -14.40
C GLN A 112 -8.30 25.50 -14.09
N ASN A 113 -8.06 25.06 -12.85
CA ASN A 113 -6.80 24.39 -12.47
C ASN A 113 -6.60 23.12 -13.29
N ILE A 114 -7.61 22.25 -13.34
CA ILE A 114 -7.54 20.97 -14.06
C ILE A 114 -7.36 21.22 -15.56
N LEU A 115 -8.10 22.17 -16.14
CA LEU A 115 -7.96 22.54 -17.55
C LEU A 115 -6.54 23.03 -17.87
N TRP A 116 -5.97 23.88 -17.00
CA TRP A 116 -4.62 24.38 -17.18
C TRP A 116 -3.60 23.24 -17.14
N PHE A 117 -3.67 22.33 -16.16
CA PHE A 117 -2.78 21.17 -16.09
C PHE A 117 -2.91 20.27 -17.33
N ALA A 118 -4.13 20.02 -17.79
CA ALA A 118 -4.38 19.18 -18.94
C ALA A 118 -3.84 19.82 -20.23
N GLN A 119 -3.96 21.14 -20.39
CA GLN A 119 -3.33 21.88 -21.48
C GLN A 119 -1.80 21.83 -21.42
N GLN A 120 -1.20 22.00 -20.22
CA GLN A 120 0.26 21.89 -20.06
C GLN A 120 0.75 20.47 -20.38
N ALA A 121 0.03 19.43 -19.96
CA ALA A 121 0.38 18.06 -20.29
C ALA A 121 0.38 17.83 -21.81
N ILE A 122 -0.66 18.28 -22.51
CA ILE A 122 -0.80 18.04 -23.96
C ILE A 122 0.15 18.94 -24.78
N LEU A 123 0.13 20.25 -24.52
CA LEU A 123 0.89 21.24 -25.29
C LEU A 123 2.36 21.32 -24.88
N GLY A 124 2.67 21.00 -23.63
CA GLY A 124 4.03 20.89 -23.11
C GLY A 124 4.72 19.58 -23.48
N GLY A 125 4.05 18.68 -24.21
CA GLY A 125 4.65 17.44 -24.71
C GLY A 125 4.88 16.38 -23.64
N LEU A 126 4.01 16.30 -22.63
CA LEU A 126 4.01 15.16 -21.72
C LEU A 126 3.81 13.89 -22.55
N SER A 127 4.66 12.91 -22.30
CA SER A 127 4.59 11.58 -22.89
C SER A 127 4.94 10.57 -21.80
N MET A 128 4.62 9.31 -22.02
CA MET A 128 4.97 8.26 -21.06
C MET A 128 6.48 8.08 -20.87
N GLU A 129 7.31 8.59 -21.79
CA GLU A 129 8.77 8.63 -21.64
C GLU A 129 9.22 9.59 -20.53
N ASN A 130 8.40 10.61 -20.25
CA ASN A 130 8.66 11.64 -19.23
C ASN A 130 7.95 11.34 -17.89
N VAL A 131 7.28 10.19 -17.77
CA VAL A 131 6.54 9.81 -16.56
C VAL A 131 7.22 8.61 -15.92
N GLU A 132 7.71 8.82 -14.69
CA GLU A 132 8.27 7.76 -13.87
C GLU A 132 7.31 7.40 -12.75
N PHE A 133 6.94 6.13 -12.67
CA PHE A 133 6.21 5.61 -11.52
C PHE A 133 7.21 5.10 -10.48
N VAL A 134 7.16 5.68 -9.30
CA VAL A 134 7.96 5.24 -8.15
C VAL A 134 7.03 4.62 -7.11
N THR A 135 7.47 3.53 -6.48
CA THR A 135 6.78 2.94 -5.33
C THR A 135 7.52 3.40 -4.08
N LEU A 136 6.77 3.84 -3.06
CA LEU A 136 7.36 4.26 -1.79
C LEU A 136 8.26 3.14 -1.25
N PRO A 137 9.56 3.40 -1.03
CA PRO A 137 10.45 2.39 -0.47
C PRO A 137 10.01 2.08 0.95
N ASN A 138 9.87 0.79 1.24
CA ASN A 138 9.22 0.33 2.45
C ASN A 138 9.79 -0.99 2.95
N ARG A 139 9.53 -1.25 4.24
CA ARG A 139 9.82 -2.51 4.92
C ARG A 139 8.61 -2.96 5.73
N THR A 140 8.50 -4.26 5.93
CA THR A 140 7.51 -4.82 6.84
C THR A 140 7.95 -4.64 8.28
N ALA A 141 6.99 -4.34 9.16
CA ALA A 141 7.20 -4.26 10.59
C ALA A 141 6.02 -4.90 11.32
N SER A 142 6.26 -5.44 12.50
CA SER A 142 5.20 -5.89 13.38
C SER A 142 5.08 -4.92 14.54
N CYS A 143 3.91 -4.33 14.73
CA CYS A 143 3.68 -3.39 15.82
C CYS A 143 2.50 -3.84 16.67
N TRP A 144 2.65 -3.72 17.99
CA TRP A 144 1.58 -4.01 18.93
C TRP A 144 0.44 -3.00 18.78
N SER A 145 -0.77 -3.49 18.51
CA SER A 145 -1.98 -2.68 18.55
C SER A 145 -2.54 -2.66 19.96
N ARG A 146 -2.65 -1.45 20.53
CA ARG A 146 -3.36 -1.25 21.81
C ARG A 146 -4.87 -1.40 21.68
N THR A 147 -5.42 -1.29 20.48
CA THR A 147 -6.85 -1.43 20.20
C THR A 147 -7.25 -2.89 20.09
N TYR A 148 -6.45 -3.70 19.39
CA TYR A 148 -6.75 -5.12 19.15
C TYR A 148 -6.02 -6.05 20.14
N HIS A 149 -5.14 -5.50 20.97
CA HIS A 149 -4.34 -6.24 21.95
C HIS A 149 -3.55 -7.41 21.36
N ASN A 150 -3.01 -7.21 20.16
CA ASN A 150 -2.17 -8.17 19.45
C ASN A 150 -1.17 -7.45 18.52
N TYR A 151 -0.19 -8.20 18.00
CA TYR A 151 0.73 -7.69 17.00
C TYR A 151 0.05 -7.66 15.62
N GLN A 152 0.09 -6.50 14.99
CA GLN A 152 -0.45 -6.28 13.65
C GLN A 152 0.70 -6.08 12.66
N SER A 153 0.44 -6.43 11.40
CA SER A 153 1.37 -6.18 10.29
C SER A 153 1.29 -4.71 9.86
N TYR A 154 2.43 -4.04 9.80
CA TYR A 154 2.60 -2.68 9.31
C TYR A 154 3.58 -2.66 8.15
N VAL A 155 3.40 -1.69 7.27
CA VAL A 155 4.38 -1.31 6.25
C VAL A 155 4.88 0.07 6.64
N VAL A 156 6.18 0.19 6.90
CA VAL A 156 6.81 1.46 7.29
C VAL A 156 7.77 1.90 6.20
N PRO A 157 7.93 3.21 5.95
CA PRO A 157 8.88 3.68 4.95
C PRO A 157 10.32 3.32 5.34
N SER A 158 11.14 3.02 4.33
CA SER A 158 12.60 2.98 4.49
C SER A 158 13.10 4.42 4.50
N ALA A 159 13.52 4.94 5.66
CA ALA A 159 13.77 6.37 5.85
C ALA A 159 14.85 6.93 4.91
N ASP A 160 15.99 6.26 4.80
CA ASP A 160 17.11 6.71 3.96
C ASP A 160 16.75 6.67 2.47
N GLU A 161 16.14 5.57 2.02
CA GLU A 161 15.67 5.42 0.63
C GLU A 161 14.58 6.44 0.29
N LEU A 162 13.67 6.74 1.24
CA LEU A 162 12.64 7.74 1.04
C LEU A 162 13.24 9.15 0.95
N LEU A 163 14.23 9.47 1.80
CA LEU A 163 14.93 10.73 1.72
C LEU A 163 15.63 10.91 0.38
N GLU A 164 16.31 9.87 -0.10
CA GLU A 164 16.94 9.85 -1.42
C GLU A 164 15.89 10.04 -2.53
N LEU A 165 14.76 9.33 -2.46
CA LEU A 165 13.66 9.47 -3.40
C LEU A 165 13.13 10.91 -3.45
N VAL A 166 12.90 11.55 -2.29
CA VAL A 166 12.42 12.94 -2.22
C VAL A 166 13.42 13.88 -2.89
N ASN A 167 14.70 13.79 -2.50
CA ASN A 167 15.75 14.67 -2.99
C ASN A 167 16.09 14.46 -4.47
N THR A 168 15.84 13.27 -5.02
CA THR A 168 16.19 12.96 -6.42
C THR A 168 15.01 13.05 -7.39
N LYS A 169 13.79 12.73 -6.94
CA LYS A 169 12.61 12.59 -7.82
C LYS A 169 11.51 13.61 -7.56
N LEU A 170 11.32 14.06 -6.32
CA LEU A 170 10.18 14.92 -5.96
C LEU A 170 10.55 16.40 -5.79
N SER A 171 11.73 16.69 -5.25
CA SER A 171 12.25 18.05 -5.10
C SER A 171 13.72 18.16 -5.53
N PRO A 172 14.08 17.79 -6.77
CA PRO A 172 15.48 17.81 -7.20
C PRO A 172 16.12 19.20 -7.28
N TYR A 173 15.34 20.30 -7.26
CA TYR A 173 15.86 21.63 -7.63
C TYR A 173 15.49 22.78 -6.68
N THR A 174 14.79 22.51 -5.58
CA THR A 174 14.33 23.55 -4.66
C THR A 174 15.15 23.57 -3.38
N GLU A 175 15.18 22.45 -2.64
CA GLU A 175 15.86 22.35 -1.35
C GLU A 175 16.35 20.90 -1.13
N VAL A 176 17.47 20.75 -0.42
CA VAL A 176 17.94 19.42 0.00
C VAL A 176 17.30 19.11 1.35
N PHE A 177 16.37 18.16 1.36
CA PHE A 177 15.73 17.68 2.56
C PHE A 177 16.70 16.85 3.39
N THR A 178 16.50 16.90 4.70
CA THR A 178 17.10 16.03 5.70
C THR A 178 16.03 15.16 6.37
N LEU A 179 16.43 14.15 7.14
CA LEU A 179 15.45 13.31 7.84
C LEU A 179 14.56 14.09 8.81
N SER A 180 15.06 15.17 9.42
CA SER A 180 14.26 16.00 10.33
C SER A 180 13.18 16.81 9.63
N ASP A 181 13.27 16.98 8.31
CA ASP A 181 12.27 17.71 7.51
C ASP A 181 11.11 16.80 7.08
N LEU A 182 11.27 15.48 7.22
CA LEU A 182 10.27 14.49 6.85
C LEU A 182 9.73 13.84 8.12
N ASP A 183 8.42 13.69 8.25
CA ASP A 183 7.79 12.94 9.34
C ASP A 183 7.67 11.46 8.97
N ILE A 184 8.74 10.70 9.21
CA ILE A 184 8.87 9.29 8.83
C ILE A 184 8.74 8.40 10.06
N MET A 185 7.64 7.67 10.12
CA MET A 185 7.39 6.68 11.16
C MET A 185 8.33 5.45 11.02
N SER A 186 8.84 4.97 12.14
CA SER A 186 9.60 3.73 12.24
C SER A 186 9.21 2.92 13.49
N VAL A 187 9.42 1.61 13.43
CA VAL A 187 9.27 0.71 14.60
C VAL A 187 10.67 0.34 15.10
N ASN A 188 10.92 0.62 16.38
CA ASN A 188 12.16 0.33 17.08
C ASN A 188 12.26 -1.14 17.46
N SER A 189 13.46 -1.61 17.83
CA SER A 189 13.71 -3.00 18.24
C SER A 189 12.94 -3.41 19.50
N ASP A 190 12.62 -2.46 20.37
CA ASP A 190 11.81 -2.67 21.58
C ASP A 190 10.29 -2.65 21.30
N GLY A 191 9.89 -2.44 20.04
CA GLY A 191 8.49 -2.38 19.61
C GLY A 191 7.81 -1.03 19.82
N SER A 192 8.52 0.00 20.32
CA SER A 192 8.03 1.37 20.33
C SER A 192 8.06 2.00 18.92
N ILE A 193 7.24 3.02 18.70
CA ILE A 193 7.19 3.80 17.46
C ILE A 193 7.98 5.09 17.63
N SER A 194 8.78 5.45 16.62
CA SER A 194 9.48 6.73 16.51
C SER A 194 9.11 7.46 15.23
N SER A 195 9.36 8.77 15.20
CA SER A 195 9.40 9.58 13.98
C SER A 195 10.79 10.19 13.81
N SER A 196 11.20 10.42 12.56
CA SER A 196 12.41 11.19 12.23
C SER A 196 12.36 12.66 12.67
N THR A 197 11.18 13.23 12.92
CA THR A 197 11.05 14.57 13.55
C THR A 197 11.24 14.53 15.07
N GLY A 198 11.26 13.34 15.66
CA GLY A 198 11.23 13.13 17.11
C GLY A 198 9.86 13.30 17.75
N HIS A 199 8.81 13.64 16.98
CA HIS A 199 7.45 13.77 17.47
C HIS A 199 6.57 12.58 17.03
N VAL A 200 5.87 11.96 17.97
CA VAL A 200 4.89 10.90 17.67
C VAL A 200 3.56 11.34 18.27
N GLU A 201 2.55 11.51 17.41
CA GLU A 201 1.21 11.98 17.80
C GLU A 201 0.57 11.14 18.92
N ASP A 202 0.64 9.79 18.81
CA ASP A 202 0.31 8.91 19.94
C ASP A 202 1.54 8.68 20.82
N SER A 203 1.75 9.56 21.80
CA SER A 203 2.84 9.45 22.79
C SER A 203 2.91 8.12 23.53
N ARG A 204 1.82 7.33 23.59
CA ARG A 204 1.85 5.99 24.19
C ARG A 204 2.46 4.96 23.25
N ALA A 205 2.38 5.16 21.94
CA ALA A 205 3.04 4.31 20.96
C ALA A 205 4.57 4.50 20.96
N ALA A 206 5.05 5.68 21.40
CA ALA A 206 6.47 5.94 21.63
C ALA A 206 7.07 5.20 22.84
N ARG A 207 6.29 4.35 23.52
CA ARG A 207 6.76 3.50 24.62
C ARG A 207 6.63 2.03 24.23
N PRO A 208 7.56 1.16 24.65
CA PRO A 208 7.46 -0.28 24.41
C PRO A 208 6.11 -0.84 24.84
N PRO A 209 5.54 -1.81 24.10
CA PRO A 209 4.32 -2.47 24.52
C PRO A 209 4.56 -3.20 25.85
N VAL A 210 3.61 -3.05 26.77
CA VAL A 210 3.60 -3.83 28.00
C VAL A 210 3.19 -5.25 27.61
N LYS A 211 4.14 -6.19 27.64
CA LYS A 211 3.84 -7.61 27.38
C LYS A 211 2.74 -8.04 28.36
N PRO A 212 1.66 -8.69 27.91
CA PRO A 212 0.78 -9.39 28.84
C PRO A 212 1.66 -10.39 29.59
N THR A 213 1.71 -10.28 30.92
CA THR A 213 2.23 -11.35 31.77
C THR A 213 1.29 -12.53 31.62
N THR A 214 1.59 -13.44 30.69
CA THR A 214 1.14 -14.82 30.84
C THR A 214 1.64 -15.26 32.23
N PRO A 215 0.79 -15.77 33.14
CA PRO A 215 1.28 -16.34 34.38
C PRO A 215 2.31 -17.39 33.99
N SER A 216 3.56 -17.20 34.38
CA SER A 216 4.58 -18.23 34.26
C SER A 216 4.02 -19.45 34.97
N LYS A 217 3.77 -20.52 34.21
CA LYS A 217 3.55 -21.85 34.76
C LYS A 217 4.68 -22.07 35.77
N PRO A 218 4.41 -22.39 37.05
CA PRO A 218 5.48 -22.57 38.02
C PRO A 218 6.48 -23.57 37.45
N GLU A 219 7.76 -23.20 37.46
CA GLU A 219 8.85 -24.11 37.13
C GLU A 219 8.68 -25.34 38.01
N GLU A 220 8.56 -26.52 37.38
CA GLU A 220 8.69 -27.78 38.10
C GLU A 220 10.11 -27.79 38.68
N GLU A 221 10.20 -27.61 40.00
CA GLU A 221 11.43 -27.89 40.74
C GLU A 221 11.83 -29.34 40.45
N THR A 222 12.92 -29.51 39.71
CA THR A 222 13.57 -30.81 39.59
C THR A 222 13.97 -31.29 40.98
N PRO A 223 13.61 -32.53 41.40
CA PRO A 223 13.99 -33.03 42.71
C PRO A 223 15.50 -33.13 42.82
N THR A 224 16.06 -32.60 43.91
CA THR A 224 17.48 -32.75 44.24
C THR A 224 17.80 -34.22 44.49
N VAL A 225 18.75 -34.76 43.72
CA VAL A 225 19.28 -36.11 43.86
C VAL A 225 20.66 -36.06 44.52
N ASP A 226 21.00 -37.08 45.31
CA ASP A 226 22.35 -37.24 45.88
C ASP A 226 23.38 -37.68 44.82
N GLU A 227 24.68 -37.73 45.17
CA GLU A 227 25.77 -38.15 44.25
C GLU A 227 25.60 -39.57 43.67
N ASN A 228 24.66 -40.37 44.20
CA ASN A 228 24.34 -41.71 43.74
C ASN A 228 23.00 -41.78 42.97
N GLY A 229 22.35 -40.65 42.72
CA GLY A 229 21.15 -40.55 41.89
C GLY A 229 19.84 -40.88 42.59
N ASN A 230 19.80 -40.93 43.93
CA ASN A 230 18.56 -41.16 44.67
C ASN A 230 17.87 -39.83 45.04
N PRO A 231 16.53 -39.73 44.94
CA PRO A 231 15.79 -38.52 45.31
C PRO A 231 15.91 -38.24 46.81
N ILE A 232 16.30 -37.01 47.17
CA ILE A 232 16.34 -36.55 48.57
C ILE A 232 14.96 -35.99 48.92
N ASP A 233 14.21 -36.69 49.75
CA ASP A 233 12.91 -36.23 50.25
C ASP A 233 13.12 -35.15 51.33
N PRO A 234 12.63 -33.91 51.17
CA PRO A 234 12.77 -32.88 52.19
C PRO A 234 11.92 -33.26 53.41
N THR A 235 12.60 -33.42 54.55
CA THR A 235 11.98 -33.78 55.83
C THR A 235 10.95 -32.72 56.23
N PRO A 236 9.73 -33.11 56.70
CA PRO A 236 8.72 -32.13 57.07
C PRO A 236 9.11 -31.44 58.38
N ALA A 237 9.43 -30.15 58.31
CA ALA A 237 9.52 -29.31 59.50
C ALA A 237 8.12 -29.15 60.11
N CYS A 238 8.01 -29.54 61.39
CA CYS A 238 6.81 -29.38 62.22
C CYS A 238 6.41 -27.90 62.42
N ARG A 239 5.08 -27.70 62.49
CA ARG A 239 4.27 -26.60 63.07
C ARG A 239 4.92 -25.24 63.33
#